data_AF-A0A952HE86-F1
#
_entry.id   AF-A0A952HE86-F1
#
_cell.length_a   1.000
_cell.length_b   1.000
_cell.length_c   1.000
_cell.angle_alpha   90.00
_cell.angle_beta   90.00
_cell.angle_gamma   90.00
#
_symmetry.space_group_name_H-M   'P 1'
#
loop_
_entity.id
_entity.type
_entity.pdbx_description
1 polymer ?
#
loop_
_entity_poly.entity_id
_entity_poly.type
_entity_poly.pdbx_seq_one_letter_code
_entity_poly.pdbx_strand_id
1 'polypeptide(L)'
;MIDQHTLTRLGGIASAHQLRAAGASSEQLSAAVRVGELRRIRKGVYALPEAPAMAIAAVVARGRLSCASAARTYGLGGGYDQRVHLQLAPNTRAGPCDGPLRHWLPTEPTDELWRVTLADCLRSVARCADEETAVAVFDTAISAGLTNPLALRA
;
A
#
# COMPACT_ATOMS: atom_id res chain seq x y z
N MET A 1 -14.25 20.51 -7.61
CA MET A 1 -14.28 19.18 -8.27
C MET A 1 -13.27 18.31 -7.55
N ILE A 2 -13.58 17.05 -7.24
CA ILE A 2 -12.60 16.18 -6.58
C ILE A 2 -11.46 15.93 -7.55
N ASP A 3 -10.24 16.15 -7.10
CA ASP A 3 -9.06 15.90 -7.92
C ASP A 3 -8.81 14.38 -8.05
N GLN A 4 -9.38 13.79 -9.09
CA GLN A 4 -9.18 12.38 -9.42
C GLN A 4 -7.72 12.06 -9.78
N HIS A 5 -6.94 13.08 -10.19
CA HIS A 5 -5.51 12.92 -10.45
C HIS A 5 -4.75 12.60 -9.16
N THR A 6 -5.03 13.30 -8.05
CA THR A 6 -4.47 12.98 -6.74
C THR A 6 -4.76 11.54 -6.32
N LEU A 7 -6.00 11.07 -6.49
CA LEU A 7 -6.34 9.67 -6.17
C LEU A 7 -5.58 8.68 -7.05
N THR A 8 -5.54 8.91 -8.35
CA THR A 8 -4.86 8.04 -9.31
C THR A 8 -3.37 7.93 -8.98
N ARG A 9 -2.72 9.06 -8.68
CA ARG A 9 -1.31 9.11 -8.26
C ARG A 9 -1.04 8.35 -6.95
N LEU A 10 -2.02 8.28 -6.05
CA LEU A 10 -1.93 7.57 -4.76
C LEU A 10 -2.39 6.09 -4.84
N GLY A 11 -2.54 5.54 -6.05
CA GLY A 11 -2.99 4.15 -6.24
C GLY A 11 -4.48 3.95 -5.98
N GLY A 12 -5.28 5.00 -6.19
CA GLY A 12 -6.74 4.97 -6.09
C GLY A 12 -7.29 5.05 -4.67
N ILE A 13 -6.45 5.29 -3.65
CA ILE A 13 -6.88 5.40 -2.25
C ILE A 13 -6.23 6.62 -1.59
N ALA A 14 -7.04 7.48 -0.98
CA ALA A 14 -6.57 8.68 -0.30
C ALA A 14 -7.32 8.95 1.00
N SER A 15 -6.65 9.62 1.93
CA SER A 15 -7.26 10.14 3.15
C SER A 15 -8.08 11.39 2.86
N ALA A 16 -9.06 11.66 3.73
CA ALA A 16 -9.78 12.92 3.74
C ALA A 16 -8.83 14.12 3.87
N HIS A 17 -7.71 13.96 4.60
CA HIS A 17 -6.69 14.98 4.73
C HIS A 17 -6.02 15.28 3.38
N GLN A 18 -5.55 14.25 2.66
CA GLN A 18 -4.93 14.41 1.34
C GLN A 18 -5.89 15.04 0.34
N LEU A 19 -7.15 14.62 0.31
CA LEU A 19 -8.15 15.17 -0.60
C LEU A 19 -8.49 16.63 -0.28
N ARG A 20 -8.54 17.01 1.00
CA ARG A 20 -8.74 18.40 1.42
C ARG A 20 -7.54 19.27 1.12
N ALA A 21 -6.33 18.75 1.30
CA ALA A 21 -5.10 19.44 0.89
C ALA A 21 -5.07 19.69 -0.62
N ALA A 22 -5.72 18.82 -1.41
CA ALA A 22 -5.94 19.00 -2.85
C ALA A 22 -7.18 19.87 -3.20
N GLY A 23 -7.83 20.51 -2.21
CA GLY A 23 -8.93 21.45 -2.43
C GLY A 23 -10.35 20.87 -2.37
N ALA A 24 -10.52 19.58 -2.02
CA ALA A 24 -11.85 19.00 -1.87
C ALA A 24 -12.52 19.43 -0.55
N SER A 25 -13.81 19.80 -0.60
CA SER A 25 -14.63 20.05 0.59
C SER A 25 -15.26 18.77 1.15
N SER A 26 -15.74 18.80 2.39
CA SER A 26 -16.43 17.64 3.00
C SER A 26 -17.75 17.31 2.29
N GLU A 27 -18.44 18.33 1.79
CA GLU A 27 -19.67 18.23 1.02
C GLU A 27 -19.39 17.56 -0.33
N GLN A 28 -18.32 17.95 -1.02
CA GLN A 28 -17.89 17.32 -2.28
C GLN A 28 -17.57 15.84 -2.08
N LEU A 29 -16.82 15.49 -1.04
CA LEU A 29 -16.52 14.08 -0.71
C LEU A 29 -17.80 13.28 -0.42
N SER A 30 -18.75 13.87 0.30
CA SER A 30 -20.03 13.22 0.62
C SER A 30 -20.89 13.04 -0.63
N ALA A 31 -20.92 14.04 -1.51
CA ALA A 31 -21.62 13.98 -2.78
C ALA A 31 -21.04 12.89 -3.69
N ALA A 32 -19.72 12.83 -3.84
CA ALA A 32 -19.04 11.82 -4.65
C ALA A 32 -19.28 10.40 -4.16
N VAL A 33 -19.33 10.19 -2.83
CA VAL A 33 -19.72 8.89 -2.27
C VAL A 33 -21.17 8.54 -2.61
N ARG A 34 -22.08 9.51 -2.52
CA ARG A 34 -23.51 9.31 -2.80
C ARG A 34 -23.77 8.96 -4.27
N VAL A 35 -23.01 9.53 -5.21
CA VAL A 35 -23.15 9.24 -6.65
C VAL A 35 -22.28 8.09 -7.14
N GLY A 36 -21.49 7.47 -6.25
CA GLY A 36 -20.68 6.29 -6.56
C GLY A 36 -19.31 6.59 -7.19
N GLU A 37 -18.91 7.87 -7.32
CA GLU A 37 -17.58 8.26 -7.79
C GLU A 37 -16.47 7.90 -6.78
N LEU A 38 -16.82 7.79 -5.50
CA LEU A 38 -15.91 7.34 -4.45
C LEU A 38 -16.59 6.32 -3.54
N ARG A 39 -15.77 5.47 -2.94
CA ARG A 39 -16.18 4.55 -1.87
C ARG A 39 -15.51 4.94 -0.58
N ARG A 40 -16.30 5.14 0.48
CA ARG A 40 -15.75 5.36 1.83
C ARG A 40 -15.42 4.01 2.47
N ILE A 41 -14.16 3.60 2.43
CA ILE A 41 -13.70 2.29 2.92
C ILE A 41 -13.39 2.28 4.42
N ARG A 42 -13.16 3.45 5.02
CA ARG A 42 -12.93 3.67 6.46
C ARG A 42 -13.32 5.10 6.83
N LYS A 43 -13.51 5.37 8.12
CA LYS A 43 -13.61 6.76 8.62
C LYS A 43 -12.42 7.57 8.10
N GLY A 44 -12.73 8.56 7.25
CA GLY A 44 -11.75 9.48 6.68
C GLY A 44 -10.84 8.90 5.60
N VAL A 45 -11.19 7.76 4.99
CA VAL A 45 -10.44 7.21 3.84
C VAL A 45 -11.41 6.85 2.73
N TYR A 46 -11.03 7.25 1.52
CA TYR A 46 -11.81 7.08 0.31
C TYR A 46 -11.00 6.32 -0.73
N ALA A 47 -11.69 5.54 -1.54
CA ALA A 47 -11.12 4.80 -2.65
C ALA A 47 -11.92 5.06 -3.92
N LEU A 48 -11.25 5.00 -5.07
CA LEU A 48 -11.93 4.89 -6.35
C LEU A 48 -12.71 3.57 -6.42
N PRO A 49 -13.83 3.49 -7.17
CA PRO A 49 -14.58 2.26 -7.35
C PRO A 49 -13.72 1.10 -7.87
N GLU A 50 -12.75 1.42 -8.73
CA GLU A 50 -11.82 0.52 -9.41
C GLU A 50 -10.55 0.24 -8.60
N ALA A 51 -10.41 0.81 -7.40
CA ALA A 51 -9.22 0.61 -6.59
C ALA A 51 -8.99 -0.88 -6.29
N PRO A 52 -7.74 -1.39 -6.38
CA PRO A 52 -7.47 -2.82 -6.23
C PRO A 52 -8.00 -3.39 -4.92
N ALA A 53 -8.70 -4.53 -4.99
CA ALA A 53 -9.32 -5.15 -3.82
C ALA A 53 -8.31 -5.42 -2.69
N MET A 54 -7.08 -5.84 -3.02
CA MET A 54 -6.01 -6.05 -2.04
C MET A 54 -5.54 -4.74 -1.38
N ALA A 55 -5.50 -3.63 -2.13
CA ALA A 55 -5.14 -2.32 -1.58
C ALA A 55 -6.20 -1.86 -0.57
N ILE A 56 -7.49 -2.03 -0.91
CA ILE A 56 -8.60 -1.76 0.01
C ILE A 56 -8.50 -2.65 1.25
N ALA A 57 -8.28 -3.96 1.07
CA ALA A 57 -8.17 -4.91 2.17
C ALA A 57 -7.03 -4.55 3.13
N ALA A 58 -5.86 -4.16 2.63
CA ALA A 58 -4.74 -3.71 3.46
C ALA A 58 -5.13 -2.52 4.35
N VAL A 59 -5.77 -1.50 3.75
CA VAL A 59 -6.19 -0.29 4.46
C VAL A 59 -7.27 -0.59 5.50
N VAL A 60 -8.25 -1.43 5.17
CA VAL A 60 -9.29 -1.89 6.10
C VAL A 60 -8.69 -2.68 7.26
N ALA A 61 -7.67 -3.50 6.98
CA ALA A 61 -6.89 -4.25 7.97
C ALA A 61 -5.99 -3.35 8.83
N ARG A 62 -6.01 -2.03 8.60
CA ARG A 62 -5.17 -1.02 9.27
C ARG A 62 -3.67 -1.21 9.03
N GLY A 63 -3.33 -1.88 7.93
CA GLY A 63 -1.96 -2.07 7.48
C GLY A 63 -1.74 -1.51 6.09
N ARG A 64 -0.58 -1.87 5.54
CA ARG A 64 -0.14 -1.61 4.18
C ARG A 64 0.37 -2.92 3.59
N LEU A 65 0.16 -3.16 2.30
CA LEU A 65 0.83 -4.25 1.59
C LEU A 65 2.33 -4.11 1.79
N SER A 66 2.99 -5.22 2.13
CA SER A 66 4.44 -5.32 2.33
C SER A 66 5.00 -6.61 1.72
N CYS A 67 6.31 -6.82 1.83
CA CYS A 67 7.00 -8.04 1.40
C CYS A 67 6.57 -8.47 -0.02
N ALA A 68 6.25 -9.76 -0.22
CA ALA A 68 5.80 -10.31 -1.50
C ALA A 68 4.55 -9.64 -2.07
N SER A 69 3.60 -9.23 -1.22
CA SER A 69 2.38 -8.55 -1.69
C SER A 69 2.65 -7.15 -2.21
N ALA A 70 3.55 -6.39 -1.57
CA ALA A 70 3.99 -5.09 -2.10
C ALA A 70 4.86 -5.25 -3.34
N ALA A 71 5.78 -6.21 -3.34
CA ALA A 71 6.70 -6.45 -4.46
C ALA A 71 5.92 -6.63 -5.78
N ARG A 72 4.88 -7.46 -5.78
CA ARG A 72 3.98 -7.66 -6.93
C ARG A 72 3.38 -6.36 -7.46
N THR A 73 3.03 -5.43 -6.58
CA THR A 73 2.44 -4.15 -6.98
C THR A 73 3.46 -3.15 -7.52
N TYR A 74 4.75 -3.36 -7.23
CA TYR A 74 5.87 -2.64 -7.86
C TYR A 74 6.29 -3.27 -9.20
N GLY A 75 5.58 -4.29 -9.67
CA GLY A 75 5.95 -5.05 -10.87
C GLY A 75 7.11 -6.02 -10.64
N LEU A 76 7.46 -6.28 -9.37
CA LEU A 76 8.46 -7.27 -9.01
C LEU A 76 7.83 -8.65 -8.88
N GLY A 77 8.66 -9.69 -8.91
CA GLY A 77 8.24 -11.02 -8.46
C GLY A 77 7.71 -10.99 -7.01
N GLY A 78 7.11 -12.09 -6.57
CA GLY A 78 6.70 -12.26 -5.17
C GLY A 78 6.76 -13.71 -4.70
N GLY A 79 7.43 -14.57 -5.47
CA GLY A 79 7.44 -16.02 -5.23
C GLY A 79 6.04 -16.64 -5.23
N TYR A 80 5.95 -17.83 -4.65
CA TYR A 80 4.74 -18.64 -4.63
C TYR A 80 3.83 -18.41 -3.42
N ASP A 81 4.27 -17.64 -2.41
CA ASP A 81 3.45 -17.37 -1.22
C ASP A 81 2.22 -16.50 -1.57
N GLN A 82 1.03 -17.09 -1.45
CA GLN A 82 -0.24 -16.46 -1.77
C GLN A 82 -0.89 -15.71 -0.61
N ARG A 83 -0.31 -15.78 0.60
CA ARG A 83 -0.83 -15.01 1.73
C ARG A 83 -0.73 -13.52 1.43
N VAL A 84 -1.62 -12.73 2.05
CA VAL A 84 -1.51 -11.27 2.01
C VAL A 84 -0.52 -10.83 3.10
N HIS A 85 0.59 -10.25 2.68
CA HIS A 85 1.62 -9.71 3.55
C HIS A 85 1.28 -8.25 3.88
N LEU A 86 1.11 -7.99 5.17
CA LEU A 86 0.75 -6.67 5.69
C LEU A 86 1.79 -6.18 6.67
N GLN A 87 2.22 -4.94 6.51
CA GLN A 87 2.92 -4.20 7.56
C GLN A 87 1.93 -3.31 8.31
N LEU A 88 2.02 -3.36 9.63
CA LEU A 88 1.29 -2.51 10.55
C LEU A 88 2.28 -1.68 11.36
N ALA A 89 1.91 -0.43 11.66
CA ALA A 89 2.71 0.40 12.55
C ALA A 89 2.80 -0.27 13.95
N PRO A 90 3.90 -0.05 14.70
CA PRO A 90 4.07 -0.60 16.04
C PRO A 90 2.84 -0.33 16.92
N ASN A 91 2.44 -1.31 17.72
CA ASN A 91 1.28 -1.24 18.63
C ASN A 91 -0.09 -1.02 17.97
N THR A 92 -0.19 -1.05 16.64
CA THR A 92 -1.48 -0.97 15.95
C THR A 92 -2.25 -2.27 16.12
N ARG A 93 -3.48 -2.18 16.64
CA ARG A 93 -4.42 -3.31 16.61
C ARG A 93 -4.79 -3.64 15.16
N ALA A 94 -4.43 -4.85 14.76
CA ALA A 94 -4.85 -5.51 13.53
C ALA A 94 -6.35 -5.34 13.24
N GLY A 95 -6.69 -4.85 12.05
CA GLY A 95 -8.04 -4.92 11.49
C GLY A 95 -8.31 -6.30 10.84
N PRO A 96 -9.55 -6.55 10.42
CA PRO A 96 -9.95 -7.81 9.80
C PRO A 96 -9.23 -8.03 8.46
N CYS A 97 -8.72 -9.24 8.25
CA CYS A 97 -8.16 -9.73 6.99
C CYS A 97 -8.01 -11.25 7.14
N ASP A 98 -8.34 -12.00 6.08
CA ASP A 98 -8.32 -13.46 6.09
C ASP A 98 -6.91 -14.01 5.79
N GLY A 99 -6.44 -14.94 6.63
CA GLY A 99 -5.11 -15.57 6.52
C GLY A 99 -3.89 -14.66 6.29
N PRO A 100 -3.78 -13.43 6.82
CA PRO A 100 -2.66 -12.55 6.50
C PRO A 100 -1.38 -12.96 7.22
N LEU A 101 -0.24 -12.70 6.59
CA LEU A 101 1.03 -12.58 7.30
C LEU A 101 1.20 -11.12 7.74
N ARG A 102 1.47 -10.89 9.02
CA ARG A 102 1.50 -9.54 9.60
C ARG A 102 2.88 -9.23 10.18
N HIS A 103 3.39 -8.06 9.83
CA HIS A 103 4.66 -7.53 10.33
C HIS A 103 4.37 -6.25 11.11
N TRP A 104 4.74 -6.20 12.39
CA TRP A 104 4.68 -4.97 13.18
C TRP A 104 6.04 -4.30 13.16
N LEU A 105 6.21 -3.35 12.24
CA LEU A 105 7.47 -2.65 11.99
C LEU A 105 7.19 -1.17 11.74
N PRO A 106 8.10 -0.27 12.13
CA PRO A 106 8.06 1.11 11.68
C PRO A 106 8.00 1.16 10.14
N THR A 107 7.17 2.03 9.59
CA THR A 107 7.10 2.29 8.14
C THR A 107 7.72 3.66 7.87
N GLU A 108 8.54 3.75 6.84
CA GLU A 108 9.02 5.01 6.34
C GLU A 108 7.85 5.93 5.94
N PRO A 109 8.02 7.26 6.06
CA PRO A 109 7.01 8.21 5.60
C PRO A 109 6.66 7.98 4.12
N THR A 110 5.37 7.79 3.84
CA THR A 110 4.85 7.78 2.46
C THR A 110 3.39 8.19 2.45
N ASP A 111 3.02 8.88 1.37
CA ASP A 111 1.66 9.31 1.07
C ASP A 111 0.75 8.14 0.70
N GLU A 112 1.30 7.02 0.22
CA GLU A 112 0.50 5.85 -0.09
C GLU A 112 -0.06 5.21 1.21
N LEU A 113 -1.38 5.10 1.29
CA LEU A 113 -2.04 4.53 2.46
C LEU A 113 -2.09 3.00 2.45
N TRP A 114 -1.92 2.38 1.28
CA TRP A 114 -2.22 0.97 1.03
C TRP A 114 -0.99 0.10 0.84
N ARG A 115 0.20 0.69 0.64
CA ARG A 115 1.45 0.00 0.36
C ARG A 115 2.63 0.72 1.04
N VAL A 116 3.63 -0.06 1.45
CA VAL A 116 4.88 0.46 2.04
C VAL A 116 5.83 1.00 0.96
N THR A 117 6.83 1.79 1.33
CA THR A 117 7.86 2.26 0.38
C THR A 117 8.57 1.08 -0.28
N LEU A 118 9.20 1.30 -1.44
CA LEU A 118 10.01 0.26 -2.07
C LEU A 118 11.12 -0.24 -1.13
N ALA A 119 11.76 0.65 -0.38
CA ALA A 119 12.78 0.28 0.59
C ALA A 119 12.21 -0.64 1.69
N ASP A 120 11.09 -0.29 2.31
CA ASP A 120 10.42 -1.14 3.31
C ASP A 120 9.92 -2.46 2.74
N CYS A 121 9.46 -2.46 1.49
CA CYS A 121 9.09 -3.67 0.76
C CYS A 121 10.30 -4.62 0.67
N LEU A 122 11.43 -4.13 0.18
CA LEU A 122 12.65 -4.93 0.01
C LEU A 122 13.24 -5.38 1.35
N ARG A 123 13.25 -4.52 2.37
CA ARG A 123 13.64 -4.91 3.74
C ARG A 123 12.74 -6.01 4.31
N SER A 124 11.43 -5.93 4.04
CA SER A 124 10.48 -6.97 4.47
C SER A 124 10.71 -8.29 3.73
N VAL A 125 10.95 -8.23 2.41
CA VAL A 125 11.30 -9.41 1.59
C VAL A 125 12.54 -10.10 2.15
N ALA A 126 13.62 -9.35 2.40
CA ALA A 126 14.86 -9.90 2.94
C ALA A 126 14.70 -10.57 4.32
N ARG A 127 13.70 -10.16 5.11
CA ARG A 127 13.45 -10.69 6.46
C ARG A 127 12.49 -11.87 6.48
N CYS A 128 11.60 -11.96 5.51
CA CYS A 128 10.41 -12.81 5.59
C CYS A 128 10.34 -13.87 4.49
N ALA A 129 10.77 -13.55 3.28
CA ALA A 129 10.70 -14.48 2.16
C ALA A 129 11.78 -15.55 2.31
N ASP A 130 11.59 -16.67 1.61
CA ASP A 130 12.68 -17.61 1.35
C ASP A 130 13.78 -16.96 0.50
N GLU A 131 14.97 -17.55 0.53
CA GLU A 131 16.16 -17.01 -0.12
C GLU A 131 15.97 -16.85 -1.64
N GLU A 132 15.35 -17.84 -2.30
CA GLU A 132 15.13 -17.81 -3.74
C GLU A 132 14.21 -16.65 -4.14
N THR A 133 13.08 -16.50 -3.45
CA THR A 133 12.16 -15.38 -3.64
C THR A 133 12.85 -14.04 -3.37
N ALA A 134 13.66 -13.95 -2.31
CA ALA A 134 14.38 -12.73 -1.99
C ALA A 134 15.34 -12.36 -3.13
N VAL A 135 16.23 -13.29 -3.54
CA VAL A 135 17.19 -13.06 -4.63
C VAL A 135 16.48 -12.62 -5.90
N ALA A 136 15.41 -13.33 -6.31
CA ALA A 136 14.67 -12.99 -7.52
C ALA A 136 14.04 -11.59 -7.47
N VAL A 137 13.49 -11.19 -6.32
CA VAL A 137 12.91 -9.85 -6.14
C VAL A 137 13.98 -8.76 -6.18
N PHE A 138 15.11 -8.96 -5.50
CA PHE A 138 16.21 -7.99 -5.51
C PHE A 138 16.84 -7.86 -6.90
N ASP A 139 17.07 -8.97 -7.60
CA ASP A 139 17.61 -8.98 -8.95
C ASP A 139 16.69 -8.24 -9.94
N THR A 140 15.39 -8.50 -9.86
CA THR A 140 14.39 -7.78 -10.67
C THR A 140 14.36 -6.29 -10.33
N ALA A 141 14.41 -5.92 -9.05
CA ALA A 141 14.35 -4.51 -8.63
C ALA A 141 15.59 -3.72 -9.08
N ILE A 142 16.77 -4.34 -9.05
CA ILE A 142 18.03 -3.73 -9.53
C ILE A 142 18.01 -3.63 -11.06
N SER A 143 17.63 -4.72 -11.75
CA SER A 143 17.58 -4.76 -13.22
C SER A 143 16.57 -3.79 -13.80
N ALA A 144 15.44 -3.57 -13.11
CA ALA A 144 14.43 -2.57 -13.47
C ALA A 144 14.84 -1.12 -13.12
N GLY A 145 16.00 -0.91 -12.50
CA GLY A 145 16.50 0.41 -12.08
C GLY A 145 15.70 1.05 -10.93
N LEU A 146 14.89 0.27 -10.22
CA LEU A 146 14.05 0.76 -9.12
C LEU A 146 14.86 0.98 -7.83
N THR A 147 15.97 0.27 -7.68
CA THR A 147 16.91 0.43 -6.56
C THR A 147 18.34 0.14 -7.01
N ASN A 148 19.30 0.40 -6.12
CA ASN A 148 20.68 -0.02 -6.27
C ASN A 148 21.25 -0.49 -4.93
N PRO A 149 22.35 -1.26 -4.90
CA PRO A 149 22.92 -1.78 -3.66
C PRO A 149 23.30 -0.72 -2.61
N LEU A 150 23.61 0.52 -3.01
CA LEU A 150 23.92 1.60 -2.07
C LEU A 150 22.66 2.13 -1.39
N ALA A 151 21.55 2.25 -2.12
CA ALA A 151 20.27 2.70 -1.59
C ALA A 151 19.69 1.74 -0.53
N LEU A 152 20.12 0.48 -0.52
CA LEU A 152 19.65 -0.56 0.41
C LEU A 152 20.47 -0.67 1.70
N ARG A 153 21.58 0.08 1.82
CA ARG A 153 22.45 0.06 3.01
C ARG A 153 22.02 1.04 4.11
N ALA A 154 21.00 1.87 3.86
CA ALA A 154 20.43 2.83 4.80
C ALA A 154 19.27 2.21 5.60
#